data_AF-A0A7V9WPS0-F1
#
_entry.id   AF-A0A7V9WPS0-F1
#
_cell.length_a   1.000
_cell.length_b   1.000
_cell.length_c   1.000
_cell.angle_alpha   90.00
_cell.angle_beta   90.00
_cell.angle_gamma   90.00
#
_symmetry.space_group_name_H-M   'P 1'
#
loop_
_entity.id
_entity.type
_entity.pdbx_description
1 polymer ?
#
loop_
_entity_poly.entity_id
_entity_poly.type
_entity_poly.pdbx_seq_one_letter_code
_entity_poly.pdbx_strand_id
1 'polypeptide(L)'
;MKLPQVTRLRRTLGAAACVRERMRFVGRELRGVRSEHGYRLRGSGLTAQIRHPLLDMWVLEEIFRFGAYEPPEQVIEAMGPLGGRPRILDLGGHVGLFALSVLTRFEYATVVSLEPDPRNAPVLRRCIEANGLGHRWRLVEACAATREGPVEFESDFHLSGVAGRGGQLAGKHAEIGDAFGFMQGTPLMSSERHVVQARDVLPLTTEADLLKIDIEGGEWEILADPRFADTSAIAVVLEYHAAYTDEPDARGAARGLLAEAGFETLVSRDEGGAGVIWAWR
;
A
#
# COMPACT_ATOMS: atom_id res chain seq x y z
N MET A 1 -11.72 -20.16 9.37
CA MET A 1 -11.05 -21.47 9.58
C MET A 1 -9.56 -21.24 9.80
N LYS A 2 -9.02 -21.44 11.02
CA LYS A 2 -7.63 -21.07 11.41
C LYS A 2 -6.59 -21.42 10.33
N LEU A 3 -5.74 -20.47 9.95
CA LEU A 3 -4.54 -20.73 9.13
C LEU A 3 -3.81 -21.98 9.64
N PRO A 4 -3.40 -22.91 8.76
CA PRO A 4 -2.57 -24.05 9.18
C PRO A 4 -1.34 -23.54 9.94
N GLN A 5 -1.07 -24.09 11.12
CA GLN A 5 0.00 -23.61 12.01
C GLN A 5 1.36 -23.54 11.31
N VAL A 6 1.60 -24.45 10.36
CA VAL A 6 2.80 -24.50 9.52
C VAL A 6 2.92 -23.27 8.62
N THR A 7 1.83 -22.85 7.96
CA THR A 7 1.81 -21.67 7.09
C THR A 7 2.06 -20.41 7.90
N ARG A 8 1.40 -20.28 9.07
CA ARG A 8 1.61 -19.16 9.98
C ARG A 8 3.07 -19.07 10.43
N LEU A 9 3.67 -20.18 10.89
CA LEU A 9 5.05 -20.20 11.34
C LEU A 9 6.02 -19.83 10.21
N ARG A 10 5.83 -20.38 9.00
CA ARG A 10 6.67 -20.07 7.83
C ARG A 10 6.67 -18.58 7.53
N ARG A 11 5.49 -17.95 7.54
CA ARG A 11 5.30 -16.52 7.29
C ARG A 11 5.85 -15.66 8.44
N THR A 12 5.73 -16.11 9.70
CA THR A 12 6.35 -15.45 10.85
C THR A 12 7.86 -15.42 10.72
N LEU A 13 8.48 -16.55 10.36
CA LEU A 13 9.92 -16.61 10.09
C LEU A 13 10.31 -15.76 8.87
N GLY A 14 9.42 -15.73 7.88
CA GLY A 14 9.38 -14.84 6.73
C GLY A 14 9.62 -13.38 7.07
N ALA A 15 8.61 -12.78 7.69
CA ALA A 15 8.60 -11.40 8.15
C ALA A 15 9.74 -11.11 9.15
N ALA A 16 9.99 -12.03 10.09
CA ALA A 16 11.08 -11.88 11.06
C ALA A 16 12.45 -11.80 10.37
N ALA A 17 12.65 -12.42 9.21
CA ALA A 17 13.91 -12.31 8.47
C ALA A 17 14.17 -10.90 7.94
N CYS A 18 13.15 -10.04 7.80
CA CYS A 18 13.28 -8.66 7.32
C CYS A 18 13.81 -7.70 8.40
N VAL A 19 13.80 -8.11 9.68
CA VAL A 19 14.14 -7.24 10.82
C VAL A 19 15.35 -7.73 11.61
N ARG A 20 15.96 -6.83 12.39
CA ARG A 20 17.12 -7.14 13.25
C ARG A 20 16.70 -7.93 14.49
N GLU A 21 15.61 -7.55 15.14
CA GLU A 21 15.12 -8.16 16.40
C GLU A 21 14.30 -9.45 16.18
N ARG A 22 14.82 -10.38 15.35
CA ARG A 22 14.12 -11.59 14.88
C ARG A 22 13.42 -12.38 15.97
N MET A 23 14.13 -12.70 17.05
CA MET A 23 13.58 -13.54 18.13
C MET A 23 12.45 -12.84 18.89
N ARG A 24 12.53 -11.52 19.06
CA ARG A 24 11.45 -10.74 19.68
C ARG A 24 10.22 -10.70 18.78
N PHE A 25 10.43 -10.53 17.47
CA PHE A 25 9.36 -10.56 16.47
C PHE A 25 8.61 -11.89 16.51
N VAL A 26 9.33 -13.01 16.36
CA VAL A 26 8.74 -14.37 16.38
C VAL A 26 7.99 -14.62 17.69
N GLY A 27 8.60 -14.28 18.83
CA GLY A 27 7.98 -14.47 20.13
C GLY A 27 6.67 -13.69 20.31
N ARG A 28 6.60 -12.45 19.82
CA ARG A 28 5.37 -11.62 19.89
C ARG A 28 4.29 -12.12 18.95
N GLU A 29 4.69 -12.53 17.74
CA GLU A 29 3.78 -13.07 16.74
C GLU A 29 3.14 -14.39 17.20
N LEU A 30 3.94 -15.30 17.78
CA LEU A 30 3.46 -16.60 18.27
C LEU A 30 2.67 -16.51 19.58
N ARG A 31 2.96 -15.51 20.42
CA ARG A 31 2.19 -15.26 21.66
C ARG A 31 0.71 -14.96 21.37
N GLY A 32 0.42 -14.39 20.20
CA GLY A 32 -0.96 -14.12 19.78
C GLY A 32 -1.66 -13.00 20.56
N VAL A 33 -0.88 -12.19 21.30
CA VAL A 33 -1.40 -11.05 22.07
C VAL A 33 -1.23 -9.78 21.25
N ARG A 34 -2.30 -8.99 21.14
CA ARG A 34 -2.27 -7.72 20.42
C ARG A 34 -1.27 -6.76 21.05
N SER A 35 -0.36 -6.27 20.22
CA SER A 35 0.69 -5.34 20.63
C SER A 35 1.29 -4.65 19.41
N GLU A 36 1.83 -3.45 19.60
CA GLU A 36 2.55 -2.71 18.57
C GLU A 36 4.00 -2.51 19.02
N HIS A 37 4.93 -2.73 18.09
CA HIS A 37 6.35 -2.60 18.38
C HIS A 37 7.15 -2.12 17.17
N GLY A 38 8.18 -1.32 17.44
CA GLY A 38 9.19 -0.93 16.47
C GLY A 38 10.24 -2.03 16.23
N TYR A 39 10.60 -2.24 14.97
CA TYR A 39 11.63 -3.17 14.52
C TYR A 39 12.54 -2.52 13.50
N ARG A 40 13.86 -2.72 13.64
CA ARG A 40 14.80 -2.18 12.66
C ARG A 40 14.87 -3.08 11.44
N LEU A 41 14.61 -2.52 10.27
CA LEU A 41 14.77 -3.17 8.98
C LEU A 41 16.24 -3.54 8.77
N ARG A 42 16.49 -4.73 8.19
CA ARG A 42 17.87 -5.18 7.95
C ARG A 42 18.61 -4.35 6.91
N GLY A 43 17.92 -3.97 5.83
CA GLY A 43 18.50 -3.26 4.69
C GLY A 43 18.98 -1.84 5.00
N SER A 44 18.23 -1.10 5.83
CA SER A 44 18.50 0.32 6.11
C SER A 44 18.75 0.64 7.59
N GLY A 45 18.29 -0.21 8.51
CA GLY A 45 18.23 0.13 9.93
C GLY A 45 17.09 1.07 10.32
N LEU A 46 16.28 1.54 9.34
CA LEU A 46 15.04 2.28 9.61
C LEU A 46 14.07 1.41 10.44
N THR A 47 13.27 2.06 11.28
CA THR A 47 12.34 1.40 12.19
C THR A 47 10.95 1.29 11.59
N ALA A 48 10.49 0.07 11.32
CA ALA A 48 9.10 -0.23 10.98
C ALA A 48 8.27 -0.43 12.24
N GLN A 49 7.09 0.20 12.32
CA GLN A 49 6.10 -0.08 13.37
C GLN A 49 5.22 -1.24 12.92
N ILE A 50 5.14 -2.28 13.74
CA ILE A 50 4.43 -3.52 13.41
C ILE A 50 3.46 -3.85 14.53
N ARG A 51 2.19 -4.02 14.17
CA ARG A 51 1.14 -4.60 15.01
C ARG A 51 1.14 -6.11 14.87
N HIS A 52 1.08 -6.78 16.01
CA HIS A 52 0.97 -8.24 16.13
C HIS A 52 -0.42 -8.62 16.67
N PRO A 53 -0.84 -9.89 16.50
CA PRO A 53 -0.34 -10.83 15.50
C PRO A 53 -1.01 -10.62 14.13
N LEU A 54 -0.36 -11.07 13.05
CA LEU A 54 -0.93 -11.24 11.71
C LEU A 54 -1.48 -9.96 11.03
N LEU A 55 -1.30 -8.78 11.61
CA LEU A 55 -1.67 -7.49 11.02
C LEU A 55 -0.61 -7.09 9.99
N ASP A 56 0.48 -6.48 10.44
CA ASP A 56 1.41 -5.83 9.51
C ASP A 56 2.53 -6.78 9.02
N MET A 57 2.62 -7.99 9.58
CA MET A 57 3.70 -8.92 9.24
C MET A 57 3.66 -9.40 7.79
N TRP A 58 2.49 -9.46 7.18
CA TRP A 58 2.30 -9.93 5.80
C TRP A 58 2.82 -8.88 4.84
N VAL A 59 2.36 -7.64 5.00
CA VAL A 59 2.82 -6.48 4.24
C VAL A 59 4.33 -6.29 4.42
N LEU A 60 4.86 -6.52 5.64
CA LEU A 60 6.31 -6.48 5.88
C LEU A 60 7.06 -7.54 5.06
N GLU A 61 6.58 -8.78 5.04
CA GLU A 61 7.19 -9.85 4.25
C GLU A 61 7.07 -9.57 2.75
N GLU A 62 5.90 -9.17 2.29
CA GLU A 62 5.61 -8.84 0.90
C GLU A 62 6.54 -7.77 0.34
N ILE A 63 6.66 -6.65 1.05
CA ILE A 63 7.47 -5.53 0.59
C ILE A 63 8.96 -5.83 0.72
N PHE A 64 9.43 -6.34 1.87
CA PHE A 64 10.88 -6.42 2.15
C PHE A 64 11.52 -7.77 1.85
N ARG A 65 10.73 -8.85 1.74
CA ARG A 65 11.25 -10.18 1.37
C ARG A 65 10.94 -10.54 -0.07
N PHE A 66 9.73 -10.24 -0.54
CA PHE A 66 9.32 -10.59 -1.91
C PHE A 66 9.48 -9.45 -2.90
N GLY A 67 9.72 -8.22 -2.43
CA GLY A 67 9.95 -7.08 -3.31
C GLY A 67 8.73 -6.74 -4.15
N ALA A 68 7.52 -6.80 -3.58
CA ALA A 68 6.28 -6.53 -4.31
C ALA A 68 6.28 -5.17 -5.04
N TYR A 69 6.99 -4.18 -4.50
CA TYR A 69 7.21 -2.87 -5.11
C TYR A 69 8.69 -2.66 -5.46
N GLU A 70 9.38 -3.71 -5.90
CA GLU A 70 10.70 -3.55 -6.51
C GLU A 70 10.53 -2.98 -7.93
N PRO A 71 11.10 -1.79 -8.23
CA PRO A 71 11.01 -1.19 -9.55
C PRO A 71 11.81 -2.02 -10.55
N PRO A 72 11.27 -2.25 -11.76
CA PRO A 72 12.03 -2.85 -12.84
C PRO A 72 13.18 -1.93 -13.30
N GLU A 73 14.16 -2.48 -14.01
CA GLU A 73 15.34 -1.74 -14.46
C GLU A 73 15.00 -0.47 -15.26
N GLN A 74 13.96 -0.52 -16.08
CA GLN A 74 13.48 0.62 -16.87
C GLN A 74 13.01 1.79 -15.99
N VAL A 75 12.34 1.49 -14.88
CA VAL A 75 11.91 2.51 -13.92
C VAL A 75 13.13 3.10 -13.19
N ILE A 76 14.11 2.26 -12.84
CA ILE A 76 15.36 2.72 -12.22
C ILE A 76 16.12 3.65 -13.16
N GLU A 77 16.21 3.30 -14.44
CA GLU A 77 16.85 4.12 -15.48
C GLU A 77 16.13 5.46 -15.66
N ALA A 78 14.79 5.43 -15.83
CA ALA A 78 13.97 6.62 -15.99
C ALA A 78 14.07 7.58 -14.79
N MET A 79 14.15 7.05 -13.57
CA MET A 79 14.32 7.84 -12.34
C MET A 79 15.77 8.27 -12.09
N GLY A 80 16.75 7.72 -12.81
CA GLY A 80 18.19 7.98 -12.63
C GLY A 80 18.58 9.46 -12.60
N PRO A 81 18.08 10.31 -13.52
CA PRO A 81 18.35 11.75 -13.54
C PRO A 81 17.98 12.51 -12.26
N LEU A 82 17.11 11.96 -11.41
CA LEU A 82 16.72 12.57 -10.13
C LEU A 82 17.81 12.48 -9.05
N GLY A 83 18.90 11.73 -9.28
CA GLY A 83 20.05 11.69 -8.38
C GLY A 83 19.70 11.27 -6.94
N GLY A 84 18.74 10.35 -6.78
CA GLY A 84 18.30 9.86 -5.47
C GLY A 84 17.39 10.80 -4.68
N ARG A 85 16.83 11.83 -5.31
CA ARG A 85 15.94 12.85 -4.71
C ARG A 85 14.48 12.84 -5.23
N PRO A 86 13.85 11.69 -5.53
CA PRO A 86 12.49 11.70 -6.04
C PRO A 86 11.49 12.20 -5.00
N ARG A 87 10.48 12.93 -5.47
CA ARG A 87 9.27 13.27 -4.73
C ARG A 87 8.26 12.13 -4.89
N ILE A 88 7.84 11.55 -3.79
CA ILE A 88 6.96 10.38 -3.76
C ILE A 88 5.58 10.81 -3.28
N LEU A 89 4.56 10.45 -4.05
CA LEU A 89 3.17 10.48 -3.60
C LEU A 89 2.71 9.03 -3.37
N ASP A 90 2.36 8.73 -2.13
CA ASP A 90 1.99 7.39 -1.66
C ASP A 90 0.51 7.39 -1.29
N LEU A 91 -0.33 6.95 -2.22
CA LEU A 91 -1.77 6.81 -2.01
C LEU A 91 -2.03 5.43 -1.40
N GLY A 92 -2.56 5.42 -0.17
CA GLY A 92 -2.70 4.22 0.64
C GLY A 92 -1.44 3.91 1.44
N GLY A 93 -1.05 4.86 2.30
CA GLY A 93 0.19 4.77 3.06
C GLY A 93 0.21 3.63 4.10
N HIS A 94 -0.95 3.11 4.50
CA HIS A 94 -1.12 2.07 5.50
C HIS A 94 -0.32 2.41 6.77
N VAL A 95 0.58 1.54 7.23
CA VAL A 95 1.49 1.81 8.37
C VAL A 95 2.86 2.34 7.95
N GLY A 96 3.04 2.67 6.66
CA GLY A 96 4.24 3.31 6.11
C GLY A 96 5.31 2.36 5.56
N LEU A 97 5.00 1.09 5.32
CA LEU A 97 6.00 0.10 4.88
C LEU A 97 6.52 0.34 3.47
N PHE A 98 5.67 0.80 2.53
CA PHE A 98 6.12 1.23 1.21
C PHE A 98 7.01 2.47 1.29
N ALA A 99 6.60 3.51 2.03
CA ALA A 99 7.41 4.69 2.25
C ALA A 99 8.82 4.34 2.82
N LEU A 100 8.91 3.40 3.77
CA LEU A 100 10.19 2.91 4.26
C LEU A 100 11.03 2.18 3.20
N SER A 101 10.41 1.47 2.25
CA SER A 101 11.14 0.79 1.17
C SER A 101 11.74 1.80 0.20
N VAL A 102 10.98 2.83 -0.21
CA VAL A 102 11.49 3.90 -1.08
C VAL A 102 12.53 4.77 -0.38
N LEU A 103 12.37 5.05 0.92
CA LEU A 103 13.36 5.79 1.73
C LEU A 103 14.63 4.98 2.01
N THR A 104 14.56 3.65 1.96
CA THR A 104 15.73 2.77 1.99
C THR A 104 16.50 2.83 0.67
N ARG A 105 15.80 2.94 -0.46
CA ARG A 105 16.40 3.00 -1.80
C ARG A 105 16.95 4.38 -2.16
N PHE A 106 16.19 5.43 -1.87
CA PHE A 106 16.48 6.79 -2.32
C PHE A 106 16.88 7.67 -1.14
N GLU A 107 18.20 7.90 -1.03
CA GLU A 107 18.82 8.58 0.11
C GLU A 107 18.18 9.94 0.43
N TYR A 108 17.67 10.67 -0.55
CA TYR A 108 17.14 12.03 -0.40
C TYR A 108 15.69 12.21 -0.85
N ALA A 109 14.95 11.12 -1.11
CA ALA A 109 13.53 11.18 -1.45
C ALA A 109 12.66 11.88 -0.39
N THR A 110 11.66 12.64 -0.83
CA THR A 110 10.60 13.16 0.03
C THR A 110 9.31 12.39 -0.20
N VAL A 111 8.53 12.10 0.84
CA VAL A 111 7.31 11.30 0.75
C VAL A 111 6.10 12.07 1.29
N VAL A 112 5.00 12.04 0.56
CA VAL A 112 3.67 12.40 1.05
C VAL A 112 2.81 11.15 1.02
N SER A 113 2.45 10.61 2.19
CA SER A 113 1.56 9.46 2.30
C SER A 113 0.14 9.91 2.65
N LEU A 114 -0.85 9.47 1.88
CA LEU A 114 -2.27 9.61 2.22
C LEU A 114 -2.76 8.32 2.87
N GLU A 115 -3.33 8.42 4.07
CA GLU A 115 -3.90 7.29 4.79
C GLU A 115 -5.22 7.70 5.48
N PRO A 116 -6.37 7.18 5.01
CA PRO A 116 -7.67 7.51 5.59
C PRO A 116 -8.02 6.74 6.87
N ASP A 117 -7.49 5.52 7.08
CA ASP A 117 -7.95 4.67 8.19
C ASP A 117 -7.44 5.22 9.54
N PRO A 118 -8.34 5.58 10.47
CA PRO A 118 -7.97 6.11 11.78
C PRO A 118 -7.18 5.09 12.64
N ARG A 119 -7.14 3.82 12.25
CA ARG A 119 -6.37 2.74 12.90
C ARG A 119 -4.94 2.65 12.35
N ASN A 120 -4.70 3.09 11.11
CA ASN A 120 -3.39 3.05 10.46
C ASN A 120 -2.62 4.36 10.63
N ALA A 121 -3.29 5.51 10.45
CA ALA A 121 -2.68 6.84 10.55
C ALA A 121 -1.86 7.06 11.84
N PRO A 122 -2.32 6.65 13.04
CA PRO A 122 -1.50 6.74 14.26
C PRO A 122 -0.22 5.89 14.23
N VAL A 123 -0.26 4.71 13.60
CA VAL A 123 0.90 3.82 13.47
C VAL A 123 1.91 4.41 12.49
N LEU A 124 1.43 4.93 11.35
CA LEU A 124 2.27 5.61 10.35
C LEU A 124 2.93 6.86 10.96
N ARG A 125 2.20 7.67 11.74
CA ARG A 125 2.77 8.81 12.47
C ARG A 125 3.91 8.40 13.40
N ARG A 126 3.71 7.34 14.20
CA ARG A 126 4.77 6.77 15.06
C ARG A 126 5.94 6.19 14.25
N CYS A 127 5.68 5.73 13.02
CA CYS A 127 6.73 5.28 12.11
C CYS A 127 7.60 6.45 11.64
N ILE A 128 6.98 7.57 11.24
CA ILE A 128 7.70 8.81 10.88
C ILE A 128 8.55 9.30 12.06
N GLU A 129 7.95 9.38 13.25
CA GLU A 129 8.61 9.86 14.47
C GLU A 129 9.79 8.98 14.87
N ALA A 130 9.63 7.64 14.86
CA ALA A 130 10.67 6.70 15.24
C ALA A 130 11.92 6.75 14.34
N ASN A 131 11.80 7.36 13.16
CA ASN A 131 12.89 7.53 12.21
C ASN A 131 13.40 8.98 12.12
N GLY A 132 12.77 9.95 12.81
CA GLY A 132 13.13 11.36 12.71
C GLY A 132 12.92 11.95 11.30
N LEU A 133 12.00 11.38 10.52
CA LEU A 133 11.82 11.69 9.09
C LEU A 133 10.78 12.78 8.81
N GLY A 134 10.20 13.42 9.83
CA GLY A 134 9.12 14.41 9.64
C GLY A 134 9.48 15.62 8.76
N HIS A 135 10.77 15.89 8.54
CA HIS A 135 11.24 16.93 7.62
C HIS A 135 11.11 16.57 6.14
N ARG A 136 10.89 15.29 5.81
CA ARG A 136 10.84 14.77 4.43
C ARG A 136 9.81 13.66 4.22
N TRP A 137 9.04 13.29 5.24
CA TRP A 137 7.93 12.36 5.14
C TRP A 137 6.71 12.95 5.87
N ARG A 138 5.69 13.31 5.09
CA ARG A 138 4.45 13.91 5.57
C ARG A 138 3.30 12.92 5.46
N LEU A 139 2.53 12.79 6.54
CA LEU A 139 1.24 12.11 6.55
C LEU A 139 0.11 13.11 6.24
N VAL A 140 -0.81 12.72 5.38
CA VAL A 140 -2.09 13.39 5.15
C VAL A 140 -3.20 12.38 5.50
N GLU A 141 -3.98 12.69 6.54
CA GLU A 141 -5.07 11.84 7.03
C GLU A 141 -6.32 12.04 6.18
N ALA A 142 -6.28 11.54 4.94
CA ALA A 142 -7.35 11.68 3.98
C ALA A 142 -7.41 10.49 3.01
N CYS A 143 -8.61 10.24 2.50
CA CYS A 143 -8.85 9.30 1.41
C CYS A 143 -8.41 9.95 0.09
N ALA A 144 -7.68 9.21 -0.75
CA ALA A 144 -7.31 9.67 -2.07
C ALA A 144 -8.54 9.60 -3.01
N ALA A 145 -8.91 10.74 -3.62
CA ALA A 145 -10.05 10.83 -4.52
C ALA A 145 -9.81 11.89 -5.61
N THR A 146 -10.80 12.10 -6.48
CA THR A 146 -10.78 13.16 -7.52
C THR A 146 -11.44 14.46 -7.08
N ARG A 147 -12.00 14.51 -5.86
CA ARG A 147 -12.74 15.63 -5.29
C ARG A 147 -12.54 15.71 -3.79
N GLU A 148 -12.62 16.93 -3.26
CA GLU A 148 -12.65 17.18 -1.82
C GLU A 148 -14.02 16.81 -1.22
N GLY A 149 -14.03 16.42 0.04
CA GLY A 149 -15.25 16.37 0.85
C GLY A 149 -15.33 15.16 1.78
N PRO A 150 -16.32 15.11 2.67
CA PRO A 150 -16.53 13.95 3.52
C PRO A 150 -16.96 12.74 2.70
N VAL A 151 -16.38 11.59 2.99
CA VAL A 151 -16.78 10.29 2.42
C VAL A 151 -17.00 9.27 3.53
N GLU A 152 -17.98 8.38 3.34
CA GLU A 152 -18.12 7.19 4.16
C GLU A 152 -17.02 6.19 3.77
N PHE A 153 -16.24 5.77 4.74
CA PHE A 153 -15.11 4.88 4.58
C PHE A 153 -15.35 3.63 5.42
N GLU A 154 -15.27 2.47 4.81
CA GLU A 154 -15.36 1.18 5.49
C GLU A 154 -13.95 0.64 5.69
N SER A 155 -13.58 0.47 6.95
CA SER A 155 -12.24 0.04 7.36
C SER A 155 -12.26 -1.43 7.74
N ASP A 156 -11.68 -2.28 6.88
CA ASP A 156 -11.39 -3.69 7.18
C ASP A 156 -9.87 -3.88 7.41
N PHE A 157 -9.50 -5.01 7.98
CA PHE A 157 -8.16 -5.34 8.47
C PHE A 157 -7.06 -5.25 7.41
N HIS A 158 -7.41 -5.54 6.14
CA HIS A 158 -6.52 -5.44 4.98
C HIS A 158 -7.13 -4.73 3.76
N LEU A 159 -8.46 -4.58 3.72
CA LEU A 159 -9.18 -4.04 2.57
C LEU A 159 -10.04 -2.88 3.07
N SER A 160 -9.60 -1.64 2.89
CA SER A 160 -10.37 -0.48 3.33
C SER A 160 -10.65 0.43 2.15
N GLY A 161 -11.91 0.87 2.00
CA GLY A 161 -12.34 1.63 0.83
C GLY A 161 -13.56 2.51 1.10
N VAL A 162 -13.91 3.35 0.13
CA VAL A 162 -15.11 4.21 0.20
C VAL A 162 -16.37 3.33 0.09
N ALA A 163 -17.30 3.50 1.03
CA ALA A 163 -18.52 2.71 1.07
C ALA A 163 -19.45 3.01 -0.13
N GLY A 164 -20.08 1.97 -0.68
CA GLY A 164 -21.11 2.10 -1.72
C GLY A 164 -20.62 2.20 -3.17
N ARG A 165 -19.31 2.11 -3.43
CA ARG A 165 -18.71 2.26 -4.77
C ARG A 165 -18.57 0.98 -5.61
N GLY A 166 -19.53 0.06 -5.52
CA GLY A 166 -19.58 -1.10 -6.44
C GLY A 166 -19.05 -2.43 -5.90
N GLY A 167 -18.97 -2.60 -4.59
CA GLY A 167 -18.83 -3.91 -3.97
C GLY A 167 -19.49 -3.89 -2.61
N GLN A 168 -20.39 -4.84 -2.33
CA GLN A 168 -20.75 -5.15 -0.95
C GLN A 168 -19.48 -5.67 -0.25
N LEU A 169 -18.64 -4.79 0.29
CA LEU A 169 -17.54 -5.16 1.18
C LEU A 169 -18.09 -6.04 2.32
N ALA A 170 -19.26 -5.68 2.83
CA ALA A 170 -20.00 -6.45 3.83
C ALA A 170 -20.45 -7.85 3.37
N GLY A 171 -20.68 -8.07 2.07
CA GLY A 171 -21.29 -9.29 1.50
C GLY A 171 -20.29 -10.36 1.06
N LYS A 172 -19.03 -9.99 0.79
CA LYS A 172 -17.96 -10.90 0.32
C LYS A 172 -16.93 -11.28 1.37
N HIS A 173 -17.19 -11.06 2.66
CA HIS A 173 -16.27 -11.47 3.75
C HIS A 173 -15.92 -12.97 3.72
N ALA A 174 -16.84 -13.83 3.25
CA ALA A 174 -16.58 -15.25 3.05
C ALA A 174 -15.82 -15.53 1.75
N GLU A 175 -16.17 -14.84 0.66
CA GLU A 175 -15.62 -15.07 -0.68
C GLU A 175 -14.21 -14.47 -0.87
N ILE A 176 -13.88 -13.34 -0.23
CA ILE A 176 -12.53 -12.75 -0.22
C ILE A 176 -11.58 -13.62 0.61
N GLY A 177 -12.06 -14.16 1.73
CA GLY A 177 -11.34 -15.17 2.50
C GLY A 177 -11.09 -16.46 1.71
N ASP A 178 -11.97 -16.80 0.76
CA ASP A 178 -11.80 -17.94 -0.15
C ASP A 178 -10.93 -17.62 -1.37
N ALA A 179 -10.96 -16.39 -1.89
CA ALA A 179 -10.10 -15.91 -2.98
C ALA A 179 -8.64 -15.79 -2.54
N PHE A 180 -8.40 -15.30 -1.33
CA PHE A 180 -7.09 -15.26 -0.71
C PHE A 180 -6.97 -16.38 0.32
N GLY A 181 -6.74 -17.61 -0.14
CA GLY A 181 -6.72 -18.81 0.71
C GLY A 181 -5.75 -18.74 1.91
N PHE A 182 -4.81 -17.79 1.93
CA PHE A 182 -3.95 -17.50 3.07
C PHE A 182 -4.57 -16.61 4.15
N MET A 183 -5.64 -15.86 3.87
CA MET A 183 -6.40 -15.07 4.86
C MET A 183 -7.41 -15.91 5.64
N GLN A 184 -7.69 -17.15 5.20
CA GLN A 184 -8.61 -18.06 5.89
C GLN A 184 -8.24 -18.19 7.39
N GLY A 185 -9.17 -17.73 8.24
CA GLY A 185 -9.10 -17.89 9.70
C GLY A 185 -8.19 -16.97 10.48
N THR A 186 -7.74 -15.86 9.88
CA THR A 186 -7.44 -14.68 10.69
C THR A 186 -8.76 -14.21 11.33
N PRO A 187 -8.80 -13.88 12.64
CA PRO A 187 -9.95 -13.19 13.22
C PRO A 187 -10.02 -11.82 12.56
N LEU A 188 -10.80 -11.71 11.48
CA LEU A 188 -11.14 -10.45 10.85
C LEU A 188 -11.77 -9.57 11.93
N MET A 189 -11.22 -8.37 12.10
CA MET A 189 -11.88 -7.38 12.95
C MET A 189 -13.23 -7.05 12.32
N SER A 190 -14.19 -6.63 13.14
CA SER A 190 -15.44 -6.10 12.61
C SER A 190 -15.12 -4.95 11.66
N SER A 191 -15.74 -4.92 10.48
CA SER A 191 -15.68 -3.75 9.62
C SER A 191 -16.28 -2.56 10.39
N GLU A 192 -15.56 -1.45 10.39
CA GLU A 192 -16.01 -0.21 11.02
C GLU A 192 -16.25 0.83 9.93
N ARG A 193 -17.36 1.57 10.03
CA ARG A 193 -17.65 2.71 9.15
C ARG A 193 -17.22 3.99 9.84
N HIS A 194 -16.45 4.80 9.12
CA HIS A 194 -16.00 6.11 9.56
C HIS A 194 -16.35 7.14 8.49
N VAL A 195 -16.53 8.40 8.90
CA VAL A 195 -16.54 9.52 7.96
C VAL A 195 -15.13 10.12 7.97
N VAL A 196 -14.47 10.09 6.83
CA VAL A 196 -13.12 10.64 6.63
C VAL A 196 -13.16 11.75 5.58
N GLN A 197 -12.14 12.58 5.54
CA GLN A 197 -12.01 13.57 4.48
C GLN A 197 -11.40 12.92 3.24
N ALA A 198 -12.03 13.08 2.09
CA ALA A 198 -11.43 12.84 0.79
C ALA A 198 -10.65 14.07 0.34
N ARG A 199 -9.53 13.83 -0.32
CA ARG A 199 -8.64 14.84 -0.89
C ARG A 199 -8.61 14.66 -2.40
N ASP A 200 -8.74 15.75 -3.16
CA ASP A 200 -8.45 15.72 -4.59
C ASP A 200 -6.94 15.57 -4.77
N VAL A 201 -6.52 14.39 -5.23
CA VAL A 201 -5.08 14.06 -5.36
C VAL A 201 -4.50 14.45 -6.71
N LEU A 202 -5.30 14.82 -7.70
CA LEU A 202 -4.78 15.09 -9.05
C LEU A 202 -3.86 16.32 -9.10
N PRO A 203 -4.10 17.41 -8.36
CA PRO A 203 -3.11 18.46 -8.23
C PRO A 203 -1.78 17.96 -7.62
N LEU A 204 -1.83 16.98 -6.71
CA LEU A 204 -0.64 16.44 -6.05
C LEU A 204 0.19 15.55 -6.98
N THR A 205 -0.41 14.91 -7.99
CA THR A 205 0.32 14.09 -8.97
C THR A 205 1.24 14.94 -9.86
N THR A 206 0.93 16.23 -10.03
CA THR A 206 1.79 17.20 -10.72
C THR A 206 3.05 17.58 -9.92
N GLU A 207 3.12 17.20 -8.64
CA GLU A 207 4.23 17.51 -7.74
C GLU A 207 5.04 16.27 -7.34
N ALA A 208 4.79 15.12 -7.97
CA ALA A 208 5.44 13.85 -7.68
C ALA A 208 6.22 13.32 -8.88
N ASP A 209 7.33 12.64 -8.60
CA ASP A 209 8.16 11.95 -9.59
C ASP A 209 7.88 10.43 -9.60
N LEU A 210 7.46 9.87 -8.44
CA LEU A 210 6.95 8.51 -8.33
C LEU A 210 5.60 8.51 -7.59
N LEU A 211 4.60 7.89 -8.20
CA LEU A 211 3.27 7.73 -7.63
C LEU A 211 3.01 6.26 -7.27
N LYS A 212 2.70 5.96 -6.01
CA LYS A 212 2.05 4.70 -5.63
C LYS A 212 0.54 4.91 -5.58
N ILE A 213 -0.20 4.01 -6.21
CA ILE A 213 -1.66 3.92 -6.11
C ILE A 213 -2.02 2.50 -5.66
N ASP A 214 -2.48 2.37 -4.43
CA ASP A 214 -2.96 1.12 -3.85
C ASP A 214 -3.93 1.52 -2.74
N ILE A 215 -5.19 1.70 -3.16
CA ILE A 215 -6.27 2.35 -2.38
C ILE A 215 -7.61 1.63 -2.52
N GLU A 216 -7.59 0.35 -2.88
CA GLU A 216 -8.74 -0.56 -2.82
C GLU A 216 -10.00 -0.05 -3.56
N GLY A 217 -9.84 0.29 -4.84
CA GLY A 217 -10.90 0.65 -5.78
C GLY A 217 -10.93 2.11 -6.18
N GLY A 218 -10.34 3.01 -5.39
CA GLY A 218 -10.23 4.44 -5.73
C GLY A 218 -9.37 4.69 -6.97
N GLU A 219 -8.50 3.75 -7.35
CA GLU A 219 -7.59 3.87 -8.48
C GLU A 219 -8.31 4.10 -9.81
N TRP A 220 -9.48 3.49 -10.02
CA TRP A 220 -10.18 3.55 -11.30
C TRP A 220 -10.65 4.97 -11.62
N GLU A 221 -11.17 5.68 -10.62
CA GLU A 221 -11.61 7.06 -10.81
C GLU A 221 -10.42 8.01 -11.02
N ILE A 222 -9.31 7.78 -10.31
CA ILE A 222 -8.08 8.56 -10.46
C ILE A 222 -7.51 8.38 -11.87
N LEU A 223 -7.39 7.14 -12.34
CA LEU A 223 -6.81 6.83 -13.65
C LEU A 223 -7.71 7.28 -14.81
N ALA A 224 -9.04 7.24 -14.63
CA ALA A 224 -10.00 7.66 -15.66
C ALA A 224 -10.25 9.18 -15.70
N ASP A 225 -9.79 9.94 -14.70
CA ASP A 225 -9.92 11.40 -14.73
C ASP A 225 -8.95 12.00 -15.75
N PRO A 226 -9.41 12.84 -16.70
CA PRO A 226 -8.55 13.41 -17.73
C PRO A 226 -7.34 14.20 -17.20
N ARG A 227 -7.44 14.77 -15.99
CA ARG A 227 -6.35 15.50 -15.35
C ARG A 227 -5.18 14.58 -14.96
N PHE A 228 -5.38 13.26 -14.91
CA PHE A 228 -4.30 12.32 -14.63
C PHE A 228 -3.20 12.37 -15.70
N ALA A 229 -3.55 12.68 -16.95
CA ALA A 229 -2.58 12.88 -18.03
C ALA A 229 -1.59 14.03 -17.76
N ASP A 230 -1.96 14.99 -16.91
CA ASP A 230 -1.11 16.13 -16.51
C ASP A 230 -0.15 15.81 -15.36
N THR A 231 -0.16 14.57 -14.84
CA THR A 231 0.78 14.12 -13.81
C THR A 231 2.23 14.43 -14.21
N SER A 232 3.09 14.77 -13.25
CA SER A 232 4.53 14.92 -13.48
C SER A 232 5.31 13.65 -13.16
N ALA A 233 4.62 12.59 -12.72
CA ALA A 233 5.25 11.33 -12.40
C ALA A 233 6.06 10.79 -13.59
N ILE A 234 7.30 10.40 -13.29
CA ILE A 234 8.16 9.63 -14.20
C ILE A 234 7.76 8.16 -14.13
N ALA A 235 7.38 7.70 -12.94
CA ALA A 235 6.93 6.34 -12.72
C ALA A 235 5.66 6.27 -11.87
N VAL A 236 4.84 5.26 -12.16
CA VAL A 236 3.66 4.89 -11.37
C VAL A 236 3.79 3.42 -10.98
N VAL A 237 3.55 3.11 -9.71
CA VAL A 237 3.31 1.75 -9.26
C VAL A 237 1.85 1.64 -8.81
N LEU A 238 1.09 0.86 -9.56
CA LEU A 238 -0.34 0.70 -9.38
C LEU A 238 -0.62 -0.71 -8.90
N GLU A 239 -1.33 -0.85 -7.78
CA GLU A 239 -2.05 -2.07 -7.44
C GLU A 239 -3.51 -1.92 -7.86
N TYR A 240 -3.91 -2.66 -8.90
CA TYR A 240 -5.28 -2.63 -9.40
C TYR A 240 -6.12 -3.70 -8.73
N HIS A 241 -7.38 -3.40 -8.44
CA HIS A 241 -8.33 -4.31 -7.81
C HIS A 241 -9.54 -4.54 -8.72
N ALA A 242 -9.64 -5.74 -9.28
CA ALA A 242 -10.66 -6.11 -10.27
C ALA A 242 -12.09 -6.06 -9.68
N ALA A 243 -12.23 -6.17 -8.36
CA ALA A 243 -13.53 -6.14 -7.69
C ALA A 243 -14.25 -4.78 -7.77
N TYR A 244 -13.56 -3.71 -8.19
CA TYR A 244 -14.08 -2.34 -8.21
C TYR A 244 -14.14 -1.72 -9.60
N THR A 245 -14.11 -2.56 -10.63
CA THR A 245 -14.33 -2.14 -12.02
C THR A 245 -15.37 -3.04 -12.68
N ASP A 246 -16.16 -2.46 -13.58
CA ASP A 246 -17.08 -3.22 -14.43
C ASP A 246 -16.34 -3.86 -15.62
N GLU A 247 -15.06 -3.53 -15.82
CA GLU A 247 -14.24 -4.06 -16.90
C GLU A 247 -13.90 -5.54 -16.68
N PRO A 248 -14.25 -6.44 -17.64
CA PRO A 248 -13.94 -7.87 -17.51
C PRO A 248 -12.44 -8.18 -17.45
N ASP A 249 -11.62 -7.36 -18.12
CA ASP A 249 -10.16 -7.41 -18.07
C ASP A 249 -9.62 -6.16 -17.35
N ALA A 250 -9.71 -6.17 -16.02
CA ALA A 250 -9.20 -5.09 -15.17
C ALA A 250 -7.73 -4.77 -15.48
N ARG A 251 -6.89 -5.79 -15.69
CA ARG A 251 -5.47 -5.59 -16.03
C ARG A 251 -5.32 -4.84 -17.34
N GLY A 252 -6.07 -5.23 -18.37
CA GLY A 252 -6.11 -4.57 -19.67
C GLY A 252 -6.56 -3.11 -19.56
N ALA A 253 -7.64 -2.87 -18.80
CA ALA A 253 -8.18 -1.52 -18.57
C ALA A 253 -7.16 -0.61 -17.85
N ALA A 254 -6.53 -1.08 -16.77
CA ALA A 254 -5.51 -0.33 -16.06
C ALA A 254 -4.32 0.05 -16.96
N ARG A 255 -3.85 -0.90 -17.78
CA ARG A 255 -2.79 -0.64 -18.76
C ARG A 255 -3.21 0.36 -19.83
N GLY A 256 -4.46 0.29 -20.29
CA GLY A 256 -5.02 1.24 -21.25
C GLY A 256 -5.02 2.66 -20.72
N LEU A 257 -5.55 2.88 -19.51
CA LEU A 257 -5.59 4.20 -18.87
C LEU A 257 -4.17 4.77 -18.63
N LEU A 258 -3.23 3.94 -18.19
CA LEU A 258 -1.83 4.34 -18.04
C LEU A 258 -1.18 4.68 -19.39
N ALA A 259 -1.47 3.92 -20.45
CA ALA A 259 -0.97 4.19 -21.80
C ALA A 259 -1.56 5.47 -22.41
N GLU A 260 -2.84 5.76 -22.15
CA GLU A 260 -3.49 7.01 -22.54
C GLU A 260 -2.85 8.24 -21.86
N ALA A 261 -2.37 8.07 -20.63
CA ALA A 261 -1.57 9.06 -19.91
C ALA A 261 -0.08 9.11 -20.35
N GLY A 262 0.29 8.33 -21.37
CA GLY A 262 1.61 8.35 -22.01
C GLY A 262 2.67 7.45 -21.36
N PHE A 263 2.28 6.48 -20.54
CA PHE A 263 3.22 5.56 -19.91
C PHE A 263 3.38 4.24 -20.69
N GLU A 264 4.60 3.72 -20.71
CA GLU A 264 4.85 2.30 -20.94
C GLU A 264 4.52 1.51 -19.67
N THR A 265 4.13 0.23 -19.80
CA THR A 265 3.67 -0.57 -18.66
C THR A 265 4.31 -1.95 -18.62
N LEU A 266 4.62 -2.44 -17.42
CA LEU A 266 5.01 -3.81 -17.10
C LEU A 266 4.14 -4.35 -15.96
N VAL A 267 3.51 -5.50 -16.18
CA VAL A 267 2.79 -6.23 -15.12
C VAL A 267 3.82 -7.03 -14.32
N SER A 268 4.05 -6.67 -13.06
CA SER A 268 4.98 -7.36 -12.16
C SER A 268 4.31 -8.47 -11.35
N ARG A 269 3.00 -8.38 -11.12
CA ARG A 269 2.19 -9.39 -10.44
C ARG A 269 0.77 -9.41 -11.01
N ASP A 270 0.19 -10.59 -11.15
CA ASP A 270 -1.20 -10.80 -11.55
C ASP A 270 -1.76 -12.04 -10.83
N GLU A 271 -2.76 -11.84 -9.97
CA GLU A 271 -3.41 -12.90 -9.18
C GLU A 271 -4.90 -13.02 -9.51
N GLY A 272 -5.33 -12.53 -10.69
CA GLY A 272 -6.70 -12.64 -11.21
C GLY A 272 -7.73 -11.72 -10.55
N GLY A 273 -7.62 -11.47 -9.24
CA GLY A 273 -8.45 -10.51 -8.51
C GLY A 273 -7.79 -9.14 -8.28
N ALA A 274 -6.46 -9.12 -8.25
CA ALA A 274 -5.64 -7.92 -8.14
C ALA A 274 -4.27 -8.16 -8.79
N GLY A 275 -3.53 -7.10 -9.05
CA GLY A 275 -2.18 -7.19 -9.59
C GLY A 275 -1.42 -5.88 -9.50
N VAL A 276 -0.10 -5.95 -9.70
CA VAL A 276 0.79 -4.79 -9.66
C VAL A 276 1.30 -4.49 -11.06
N ILE A 277 1.14 -3.23 -11.47
CA ILE A 277 1.66 -2.68 -12.71
C ILE A 277 2.65 -1.57 -12.37
N TRP A 278 3.84 -1.68 -12.93
CA TRP A 278 4.77 -0.56 -13.05
C TRP A 278 4.54 0.14 -14.37
N ALA A 279 4.53 1.47 -14.35
CA ALA A 279 4.45 2.31 -15.52
C ALA A 279 5.54 3.38 -15.51
N TRP A 280 6.13 3.73 -16.66
CA TRP A 280 7.19 4.74 -16.77
C TRP A 280 7.18 5.48 -18.10
N ARG A 281 7.89 6.61 -18.17
CA ARG A 281 8.13 7.41 -19.38
C ARG A 281 9.42 8.21 -19.28
#